data_AF-B4UE62-F1
#
_entry.id   AF-B4UE62-F1
#
_cell.length_a   1.000
_cell.length_b   1.000
_cell.length_c   1.000
_cell.angle_alpha   90.00
_cell.angle_beta   90.00
_cell.angle_gamma   90.00
#
_symmetry.space_group_name_H-M   'P 1'
#
loop_
_entity.id
_entity.type
_entity.pdbx_description
1 polymer ?
#
loop_
_entity_poly.entity_id
_entity_poly.type
_entity_poly.pdbx_seq_one_letter_code
_entity_poly.pdbx_strand_id
1 'polypeptide(L)'
;MARLAPLALAALALAACAGPARVGRPDPARGGDGDLGERLAERAAALVGERGAFRAGGERFNPDCSGFVQAVYQAEGIPLRRLMALASPRETSGAAAAYQAVRAYGVAFGGGGQWPAPGDLVFFHDTYDRDRDGRADDPFTHVGVVERVRGGTVVFLHRGGRAVVRAALTPGRPDATLAPDGTRLNSPIRDRRPPLRDGATLTGQLFAGYGRIDPARVPRDVARAAER
;
A
#
# COMPACT_ATOMS: atom_id res chain seq x y z
N MET A 1 4.46 -40.75 -62.64
CA MET A 1 3.94 -41.17 -61.33
C MET A 1 4.48 -40.21 -60.27
N ALA A 2 3.64 -39.86 -59.30
CA ALA A 2 3.58 -38.57 -58.64
C ALA A 2 4.72 -38.24 -57.65
N ARG A 3 5.02 -36.94 -57.55
CA ARG A 3 5.92 -36.31 -56.57
C ARG A 3 5.24 -36.25 -55.19
N LEU A 4 5.96 -36.61 -54.13
CA LEU A 4 5.56 -36.39 -52.73
C LEU A 4 6.74 -35.76 -51.98
N ALA A 5 6.59 -34.48 -51.65
CA ALA A 5 7.42 -33.76 -50.69
C ALA A 5 6.75 -33.79 -49.31
N PRO A 6 7.47 -34.01 -48.20
CA PRO A 6 6.91 -33.78 -46.88
C PRO A 6 7.12 -32.33 -46.43
N LEU A 7 6.03 -31.76 -45.92
CA LEU A 7 5.88 -30.40 -45.43
C LEU A 7 6.81 -30.11 -44.24
N ALA A 8 7.48 -28.95 -44.29
CA ALA A 8 8.04 -28.31 -43.12
C ALA A 8 6.92 -27.67 -42.30
N LEU A 9 6.68 -28.19 -41.09
CA LEU A 9 5.76 -27.60 -40.12
C LEU A 9 6.49 -26.48 -39.36
N ALA A 10 6.34 -25.24 -39.81
CA ALA A 10 6.81 -24.07 -39.08
C ALA A 10 5.80 -23.72 -37.97
N ALA A 11 6.16 -23.97 -36.71
CA ALA A 11 5.39 -23.53 -35.56
C ALA A 11 5.67 -22.04 -35.29
N LEU A 12 4.71 -21.17 -35.62
CA LEU A 12 4.70 -19.78 -35.16
C LEU A 12 4.37 -19.75 -33.67
N ALA A 13 5.37 -19.52 -32.82
CA ALA A 13 5.17 -19.13 -31.43
C ALA A 13 4.88 -17.62 -31.38
N LEU A 14 3.61 -17.25 -31.20
CA LEU A 14 3.22 -15.89 -30.85
C LEU A 14 3.63 -15.61 -29.40
N ALA A 15 4.81 -15.02 -29.24
CA ALA A 15 5.24 -14.42 -27.98
C ALA A 15 4.44 -13.12 -27.76
N ALA A 16 3.31 -13.21 -27.06
CA ALA A 16 2.62 -12.05 -26.55
C ALA A 16 3.44 -11.47 -25.38
N CYS A 17 4.24 -10.44 -25.67
CA CYS A 17 4.86 -9.61 -24.65
C CYS A 17 3.76 -8.94 -23.83
N ALA A 18 3.53 -9.43 -22.61
CA ALA A 18 2.78 -8.69 -21.60
C ALA A 18 3.55 -7.40 -21.30
N GLY A 19 3.13 -6.30 -21.91
CA GLY A 19 3.62 -4.96 -21.57
C GLY A 19 3.26 -4.61 -20.12
N PRO A 20 4.05 -3.76 -19.45
CA PRO A 20 3.72 -3.33 -18.09
C PRO A 20 2.34 -2.67 -18.10
N ALA A 21 1.49 -3.04 -17.14
CA ALA A 21 0.15 -2.49 -16.98
C ALA A 21 0.25 -0.96 -16.89
N ARG A 22 -0.24 -0.27 -17.92
CA ARG A 22 -0.40 1.18 -17.90
C ARG A 22 -1.69 1.45 -17.15
N VAL A 23 -1.58 1.98 -15.93
CA VAL A 23 -2.71 2.67 -15.30
C VAL A 23 -3.03 3.86 -16.19
N GLY A 24 -4.15 3.79 -16.91
CA GLY A 24 -4.65 4.87 -17.75
C GLY A 24 -4.91 6.12 -16.93
N ARG A 25 -4.75 7.29 -17.56
CA ARG A 25 -5.08 8.59 -16.96
C ARG A 25 -6.55 8.54 -16.51
N PRO A 26 -6.88 8.90 -15.25
CA PRO A 26 -8.28 9.03 -14.85
C PRO A 26 -8.99 10.03 -15.75
N ASP A 27 -10.19 9.68 -16.21
CA ASP A 27 -11.08 10.58 -16.92
C ASP A 27 -11.62 11.64 -15.95
N PRO A 28 -11.31 12.94 -16.13
CA PRO A 28 -11.75 14.01 -15.24
C PRO A 28 -13.28 14.23 -15.26
N ALA A 29 -14.01 13.59 -16.19
CA ALA A 29 -15.47 13.74 -16.32
C ALA A 29 -16.30 12.71 -15.54
N ARG A 30 -15.69 11.74 -14.85
CA ARG A 30 -16.40 10.89 -13.87
C ARG A 30 -16.30 11.47 -12.47
N GLY A 31 -16.94 12.61 -12.27
CA GLY A 31 -17.50 12.95 -10.97
C GLY A 31 -18.59 11.92 -10.65
N GLY A 32 -18.33 11.07 -9.67
CA GLY A 32 -19.30 10.10 -9.19
C GLY A 32 -19.23 10.06 -7.68
N ASP A 33 -20.39 10.20 -7.04
CA ASP A 33 -20.66 10.29 -5.60
C ASP A 33 -20.32 9.00 -4.82
N GLY A 34 -19.22 8.32 -5.18
CA GLY A 34 -18.64 7.23 -4.39
C GLY A 34 -17.77 7.79 -3.27
N ASP A 35 -17.75 7.09 -2.13
CA ASP A 35 -16.83 7.38 -1.04
C ASP A 35 -15.38 7.35 -1.58
N LEU A 36 -14.63 8.44 -1.37
CA LEU A 36 -13.21 8.54 -1.74
C LEU A 36 -12.42 7.34 -1.20
N GLY A 37 -12.77 6.85 -0.01
CA GLY A 37 -12.15 5.67 0.60
C GLY A 37 -12.24 4.43 -0.29
N GLU A 38 -13.43 4.14 -0.84
CA GLU A 38 -13.64 3.01 -1.75
C GLU A 38 -12.80 3.14 -3.02
N ARG A 39 -12.75 4.34 -3.61
CA ARG A 39 -11.91 4.56 -4.80
C ARG A 39 -10.43 4.33 -4.50
N LEU A 40 -9.92 4.82 -3.36
CA LEU A 40 -8.54 4.57 -2.93
C LEU A 40 -8.27 3.07 -2.75
N ALA A 41 -9.21 2.33 -2.13
CA ALA A 41 -9.12 0.89 -1.97
C ALA A 41 -9.12 0.15 -3.32
N GLU A 42 -9.98 0.54 -4.26
CA GLU A 42 -10.02 0.00 -5.62
C GLU A 42 -8.71 0.25 -6.38
N ARG A 43 -8.16 1.47 -6.29
CA ARG A 43 -6.85 1.81 -6.89
C ARG A 43 -5.74 0.96 -6.30
N ALA A 44 -5.73 0.80 -4.98
CA ALA A 44 -4.76 -0.06 -4.28
C ALA A 44 -4.90 -1.53 -4.72
N ALA A 45 -6.13 -2.02 -4.85
CA ALA A 45 -6.44 -3.40 -5.28
C ALA A 45 -6.00 -3.68 -6.73
N ALA A 46 -6.14 -2.70 -7.62
CA ALA A 46 -5.71 -2.81 -9.02
C ALA A 46 -4.20 -2.97 -9.20
N LEU A 47 -3.39 -2.62 -8.19
CA LEU A 47 -1.94 -2.73 -8.21
C LEU A 47 -1.42 -4.06 -7.65
N VAL A 48 -2.28 -4.97 -7.20
CA VAL A 48 -1.84 -6.28 -6.66
C VAL A 48 -1.01 -7.04 -7.69
N GLY A 49 0.16 -7.53 -7.27
CA GLY A 49 1.13 -8.21 -8.12
C GLY A 49 2.19 -7.29 -8.73
N GLU A 50 1.99 -5.96 -8.69
CA GLU A 50 2.96 -5.00 -9.21
C GLU A 50 4.27 -5.02 -8.42
N ARG A 51 5.38 -5.00 -9.16
CA ARG A 51 6.74 -5.13 -8.59
C ARG A 51 7.58 -3.88 -8.78
N GLY A 52 7.31 -3.13 -9.85
CA GLY A 52 8.11 -2.00 -10.27
C GLY A 52 7.75 -0.70 -9.57
N ALA A 53 8.32 0.38 -10.08
CA ALA A 53 7.95 1.73 -9.68
C ALA A 53 6.50 2.03 -10.11
N PHE A 54 5.79 2.79 -9.29
CA PHE A 54 4.41 3.17 -9.56
C PHE A 54 4.35 4.47 -10.35
N ARG A 55 3.26 4.67 -11.10
CA ARG A 55 3.01 5.89 -11.88
C ARG A 55 1.57 6.35 -11.67
N ALA A 56 1.40 7.62 -11.36
CA ALA A 56 0.10 8.25 -11.18
C ALA A 56 0.27 9.77 -11.36
N GLY A 57 -0.71 10.44 -11.98
CA GLY A 57 -0.67 11.88 -12.19
C GLY A 57 0.56 12.40 -12.94
N GLY A 58 1.12 11.61 -13.87
CA GLY A 58 2.36 11.97 -14.58
C GLY A 58 3.65 11.80 -13.78
N GLU A 59 3.56 11.43 -12.51
CA GLU A 59 4.69 11.27 -11.61
C GLU A 59 5.11 9.80 -11.47
N ARG A 60 6.34 9.57 -11.00
CA ARG A 60 6.89 8.24 -10.69
C ARG A 60 7.16 8.13 -9.19
N PHE A 61 6.78 7.00 -8.60
CA PHE A 61 6.97 6.71 -7.18
C PHE A 61 7.83 5.46 -6.97
N ASN A 62 8.53 5.41 -5.85
CA ASN A 62 9.43 4.31 -5.53
C ASN A 62 8.70 2.97 -5.38
N PRO A 63 9.35 1.84 -5.70
CA PRO A 63 8.77 0.49 -5.57
C PRO A 63 8.75 -0.01 -4.11
N ASP A 64 8.37 0.84 -3.16
CA ASP A 64 8.30 0.55 -1.72
C ASP A 64 6.89 0.81 -1.16
N CYS A 65 6.69 0.56 0.13
CA CYS A 65 5.40 0.72 0.80
C CYS A 65 4.89 2.17 0.76
N SER A 66 5.78 3.15 0.92
CA SER A 66 5.45 4.56 0.90
C SER A 66 5.16 5.08 -0.51
N GLY A 67 5.91 4.65 -1.51
CA GLY A 67 5.70 5.00 -2.91
C GLY A 67 4.41 4.39 -3.45
N PHE A 68 4.03 3.21 -2.97
CA PHE A 68 2.73 2.59 -3.26
C PHE A 68 1.57 3.46 -2.75
N VAL A 69 1.55 3.83 -1.47
CA VAL A 69 0.44 4.65 -0.94
C VAL A 69 0.41 6.04 -1.57
N GLN A 70 1.56 6.64 -1.85
CA GLN A 70 1.64 7.92 -2.56
C GLN A 70 1.02 7.83 -3.96
N ALA A 71 1.29 6.76 -4.72
CA ALA A 71 0.73 6.58 -6.05
C ALA A 71 -0.79 6.35 -6.03
N VAL A 72 -1.29 5.60 -5.04
CA VAL A 72 -2.73 5.38 -4.83
C VAL A 72 -3.45 6.72 -4.59
N TYR A 73 -2.92 7.55 -3.68
CA TYR A 73 -3.49 8.86 -3.39
C TYR A 73 -3.37 9.83 -4.58
N GLN A 74 -2.23 9.82 -5.28
CA GLN A 74 -2.02 10.67 -6.45
C GLN A 74 -3.00 10.31 -7.59
N ALA A 75 -3.38 9.05 -7.74
CA ALA A 75 -4.37 8.63 -8.75
C ALA A 75 -5.77 9.23 -8.51
N GLU A 76 -6.07 9.61 -7.27
CA GLU A 76 -7.31 10.29 -6.87
C GLU A 76 -7.10 11.80 -6.64
N GLY A 77 -5.99 12.37 -7.13
CA GLY A 77 -5.72 13.80 -7.07
C GLY A 77 -5.27 14.31 -5.70
N ILE A 78 -4.98 13.43 -4.74
CA ILE A 78 -4.50 13.83 -3.41
C ILE A 78 -2.96 13.74 -3.39
N PRO A 79 -2.25 14.88 -3.28
CA PRO A 79 -0.80 14.91 -3.41
C PRO A 79 -0.07 14.49 -2.12
N LEU A 80 -0.27 13.23 -1.68
CA LEU A 80 0.27 12.72 -0.42
C LEU A 80 1.78 12.94 -0.29
N ARG A 81 2.56 12.76 -1.36
CA ARG A 81 4.02 13.02 -1.35
C ARG A 81 4.35 14.47 -0.96
N ARG A 82 3.57 15.44 -1.44
CA ARG A 82 3.77 16.86 -1.08
C ARG A 82 3.35 17.12 0.36
N LEU A 83 2.23 16.53 0.80
CA LEU A 83 1.77 16.63 2.20
C LEU A 83 2.79 16.05 3.18
N MET A 84 3.40 14.92 2.84
CA MET A 84 4.51 14.32 3.59
C MET A 84 5.69 15.28 3.72
N ALA A 85 6.13 15.87 2.61
CA ALA A 85 7.25 16.81 2.59
C ALA A 85 6.97 18.10 3.40
N LEU A 86 5.71 18.57 3.41
CA LEU A 86 5.30 19.75 4.19
C LEU A 86 5.19 19.43 5.69
N ALA A 87 4.59 18.30 6.05
CA ALA A 87 4.37 17.91 7.45
C ALA A 87 5.68 17.53 8.15
N SER A 88 6.64 16.93 7.44
CA SER A 88 7.92 16.54 8.01
C SER A 88 9.08 16.62 6.99
N PRO A 89 9.63 17.83 6.74
CA PRO A 89 10.65 18.04 5.70
C PRO A 89 11.97 17.29 5.91
N ARG A 90 12.24 16.84 7.14
CA ARG A 90 13.48 16.16 7.54
C ARG A 90 13.30 14.66 7.76
N GLU A 91 12.07 14.15 7.66
CA GLU A 91 11.82 12.72 7.82
C GLU A 91 12.27 11.95 6.58
N THR A 92 13.00 10.87 6.81
CA THR A 92 13.57 10.04 5.75
C THR A 92 12.82 8.71 5.60
N SER A 93 12.08 8.28 6.62
CA SER A 93 11.14 7.15 6.53
C SER A 93 9.85 7.57 5.85
N GLY A 94 9.54 6.97 4.70
CA GLY A 94 8.29 7.25 3.99
C GLY A 94 7.03 6.88 4.78
N ALA A 95 7.07 5.84 5.61
CA ALA A 95 5.94 5.46 6.45
C ALA A 95 5.75 6.44 7.62
N ALA A 96 6.83 6.88 8.27
CA ALA A 96 6.76 7.91 9.30
C ALA A 96 6.32 9.27 8.74
N ALA A 97 6.80 9.66 7.57
CA ALA A 97 6.37 10.89 6.90
C ALA A 97 4.88 10.84 6.51
N ALA A 98 4.38 9.68 6.06
CA ALA A 98 2.95 9.47 5.80
C ALA A 98 2.12 9.59 7.09
N TYR A 99 2.61 9.06 8.22
CA TYR A 99 1.95 9.22 9.51
C TYR A 99 1.90 10.68 9.97
N GLN A 100 3.00 11.45 9.80
CA GLN A 100 2.98 12.88 10.11
C GLN A 100 2.02 13.67 9.20
N ALA A 101 1.93 13.31 7.91
CA ALA A 101 0.94 13.90 7.01
C ALA A 101 -0.49 13.63 7.47
N VAL A 102 -0.80 12.40 7.90
CA VAL A 102 -2.11 12.06 8.50
C VAL A 102 -2.39 12.92 9.73
N ARG A 103 -1.42 13.09 10.63
CA ARG A 103 -1.60 13.91 11.83
C ARG A 103 -1.85 15.38 11.51
N ALA A 104 -1.19 15.91 10.48
CA ALA A 104 -1.32 17.32 10.07
C ALA A 104 -2.60 17.59 9.27
N TYR A 105 -2.98 16.69 8.37
CA TYR A 105 -4.01 16.93 7.35
C TYR A 105 -5.17 15.93 7.43
N GLY A 106 -5.37 15.31 8.58
CA GLY A 106 -6.32 14.22 8.74
C GLY A 106 -6.54 13.82 10.18
N VAL A 107 -6.69 12.52 10.41
CA VAL A 107 -6.86 11.92 11.73
C VAL A 107 -6.10 10.59 11.82
N ALA A 108 -5.32 10.42 12.89
CA ALA A 108 -4.75 9.14 13.30
C ALA A 108 -5.64 8.52 14.39
N PHE A 109 -5.88 7.21 14.30
CA PHE A 109 -6.77 6.49 15.22
C PHE A 109 -6.37 5.01 15.34
N GLY A 110 -7.02 4.24 16.20
CA GLY A 110 -6.66 2.85 16.50
C GLY A 110 -6.02 2.74 17.88
N GLY A 111 -6.62 1.93 18.75
CA GLY A 111 -6.31 1.88 20.19
C GLY A 111 -7.54 1.75 21.10
N GLY A 112 -8.75 1.90 20.55
CA GLY A 112 -10.01 1.86 21.32
C GLY A 112 -11.19 1.18 20.61
N GLY A 113 -10.94 0.20 19.73
CA GLY A 113 -12.01 -0.55 19.04
C GLY A 113 -12.62 0.13 17.82
N GLN A 114 -12.11 1.31 17.41
CA GLN A 114 -12.52 1.95 16.17
C GLN A 114 -11.97 1.19 14.96
N TRP A 115 -12.85 0.79 14.05
CA TRP A 115 -12.50 0.09 12.82
C TRP A 115 -12.19 1.07 11.67
N PRO A 116 -11.21 0.76 10.81
CA PRO A 116 -10.94 1.54 9.62
C PRO A 116 -12.00 1.29 8.54
N ALA A 117 -12.12 2.23 7.62
CA ALA A 117 -12.87 2.09 6.38
C ALA A 117 -11.92 1.77 5.21
N PRO A 118 -12.45 1.28 4.06
CA PRO A 118 -11.68 1.22 2.81
C PRO A 118 -10.97 2.54 2.51
N GLY A 119 -9.73 2.47 2.03
CA GLY A 119 -8.90 3.63 1.68
C GLY A 119 -8.12 4.27 2.84
N ASP A 120 -8.45 3.94 4.09
CA ASP A 120 -7.65 4.33 5.25
C ASP A 120 -6.25 3.73 5.17
N LEU A 121 -5.28 4.41 5.76
CA LEU A 121 -3.93 3.89 5.93
C LEU A 121 -3.86 3.01 7.18
N VAL A 122 -3.04 1.96 7.11
CA VAL A 122 -2.65 1.14 8.26
C VAL A 122 -1.14 1.22 8.44
N PHE A 123 -0.68 1.39 9.68
CA PHE A 123 0.72 1.59 10.02
C PHE A 123 1.25 0.48 10.92
N PHE A 124 2.55 0.25 10.82
CA PHE A 124 3.26 -0.74 11.63
C PHE A 124 4.60 -0.23 12.15
N HIS A 125 4.96 -0.66 13.35
CA HIS A 125 6.26 -0.44 13.99
C HIS A 125 7.22 -1.59 13.64
N ASP A 126 8.53 -1.33 13.72
CA ASP A 126 9.55 -2.38 13.79
C ASP A 126 9.48 -3.49 12.72
N THR A 127 9.02 -3.17 11.51
CA THR A 127 8.96 -4.11 10.38
C THR A 127 10.31 -4.33 9.73
N TYR A 128 11.28 -3.46 10.00
CA TYR A 128 12.70 -3.63 9.72
C TYR A 128 13.49 -2.72 10.68
N ASP A 129 14.77 -3.03 10.85
CA ASP A 129 15.74 -2.25 11.62
C ASP A 129 16.18 -1.03 10.81
N ARG A 130 15.58 0.13 11.07
CA ARG A 130 15.76 1.34 10.26
C ARG A 130 17.05 2.06 10.62
N ASP A 131 17.35 2.21 11.91
CA ASP A 131 18.56 2.89 12.36
C ASP A 131 19.78 1.96 12.51
N ARG A 132 19.57 0.64 12.38
CA ARG A 132 20.58 -0.42 12.35
C ARG A 132 21.24 -0.67 13.71
N ASP A 133 20.52 -0.44 14.79
CA ASP A 133 21.02 -0.69 16.15
C ASP A 133 20.65 -2.11 16.66
N GLY A 134 19.84 -2.85 15.90
CA GLY A 134 19.38 -4.20 16.21
C GLY A 134 18.26 -4.28 17.24
N ARG A 135 17.56 -3.18 17.52
CA ARG A 135 16.43 -3.09 18.45
C ARG A 135 15.10 -2.88 17.72
N ALA A 136 14.02 -3.15 18.43
CA ALA A 136 12.65 -2.93 17.97
C ALA A 136 12.10 -1.68 18.67
N ASP A 137 12.62 -0.52 18.28
CA ASP A 137 12.25 0.80 18.78
C ASP A 137 12.12 1.83 17.63
N ASP A 138 11.82 1.35 16.43
CA ASP A 138 11.64 2.14 15.22
C ASP A 138 10.15 2.39 14.93
N PRO A 139 9.65 3.61 15.21
CA PRO A 139 8.27 3.92 14.99
C PRO A 139 7.95 4.05 13.48
N PHE A 140 6.78 3.58 13.07
CA PHE A 140 6.21 3.77 11.72
C PHE A 140 7.19 3.39 10.60
N THR A 141 7.59 2.12 10.58
CA THR A 141 8.48 1.57 9.55
C THR A 141 7.72 1.07 8.33
N HIS A 142 6.41 0.82 8.42
CA HIS A 142 5.64 0.34 7.28
C HIS A 142 4.23 0.89 7.22
N VAL A 143 3.70 0.97 6.01
CA VAL A 143 2.37 1.50 5.71
C VAL A 143 1.67 0.68 4.62
N GLY A 144 0.34 0.60 4.69
CA GLY A 144 -0.52 0.01 3.65
C GLY A 144 -1.86 0.74 3.53
N VAL A 145 -2.67 0.34 2.56
CA VAL A 145 -4.04 0.85 2.34
C VAL A 145 -5.04 -0.22 2.74
N VAL A 146 -6.01 0.11 3.59
CA VAL A 146 -7.11 -0.77 3.99
C VAL A 146 -8.00 -1.03 2.78
N GLU A 147 -8.22 -2.30 2.48
CA GLU A 147 -9.15 -2.73 1.44
C GLU A 147 -10.56 -2.88 2.00
N ARG A 148 -10.69 -3.56 3.16
CA ARG A 148 -11.96 -3.82 3.84
C ARG A 148 -11.75 -4.39 5.24
N VAL A 149 -12.82 -4.45 6.03
CA VAL A 149 -12.88 -5.21 7.29
C VAL A 149 -13.89 -6.34 7.16
N ARG A 150 -13.50 -7.58 7.52
CA ARG A 150 -14.39 -8.75 7.50
C ARG A 150 -14.17 -9.59 8.75
N GLY A 151 -15.22 -9.80 9.55
CA GLY A 151 -15.17 -10.70 10.72
C GLY A 151 -14.12 -10.30 11.77
N GLY A 152 -13.87 -9.00 11.94
CA GLY A 152 -12.82 -8.50 12.85
C GLY A 152 -11.40 -8.57 12.30
N THR A 153 -11.22 -9.01 11.05
CA THR A 153 -9.94 -8.96 10.33
C THR A 153 -9.94 -7.82 9.33
N VAL A 154 -8.96 -6.94 9.44
CA VAL A 154 -8.64 -5.92 8.44
C VAL A 154 -7.85 -6.56 7.32
N VAL A 155 -8.36 -6.49 6.10
CA VAL A 155 -7.62 -6.83 4.89
C VAL A 155 -7.05 -5.54 4.32
N PHE A 156 -5.75 -5.52 4.10
CA PHE A 156 -5.05 -4.35 3.58
C PHE A 156 -4.07 -4.74 2.49
N LEU A 157 -3.70 -3.76 1.69
CA LEU A 157 -2.81 -3.86 0.55
C LEU A 157 -1.53 -3.10 0.88
N HIS A 158 -0.38 -3.69 0.57
CA HIS A 158 0.90 -3.02 0.73
C HIS A 158 1.90 -3.51 -0.30
N ARG A 159 2.87 -2.67 -0.65
CA ARG A 159 4.08 -3.14 -1.30
C ARG A 159 4.97 -3.81 -0.25
N GLY A 160 4.94 -5.14 -0.23
CA GLY A 160 5.86 -5.96 0.59
C GLY A 160 7.25 -6.02 -0.04
N GLY A 161 8.08 -7.02 0.29
CA GLY A 161 9.43 -7.12 -0.27
C GLY A 161 9.47 -7.35 -1.80
N ARG A 162 8.53 -8.11 -2.37
CA ARG A 162 8.58 -8.54 -3.78
C ARG A 162 7.54 -7.94 -4.71
N ALA A 163 6.34 -7.66 -4.21
CA ALA A 163 5.22 -7.13 -4.97
C ALA A 163 4.21 -6.46 -4.05
N VAL A 164 3.23 -5.78 -4.62
CA VAL A 164 2.00 -5.41 -3.92
C VAL A 164 1.20 -6.68 -3.62
N VAL A 165 0.83 -6.87 -2.35
CA VAL A 165 0.11 -8.06 -1.88
C VAL A 165 -0.99 -7.67 -0.90
N ARG A 166 -1.97 -8.56 -0.75
CA ARG A 166 -2.96 -8.49 0.32
C ARG A 166 -2.41 -9.15 1.58
N ALA A 167 -2.62 -8.51 2.72
CA ALA A 167 -2.29 -9.03 4.03
C ALA A 167 -3.49 -8.87 4.97
N ALA A 168 -3.48 -9.64 6.05
CA ALA A 168 -4.53 -9.62 7.07
C ALA A 168 -3.96 -9.14 8.40
N LEU A 169 -4.76 -8.40 9.15
CA LEU A 169 -4.48 -7.90 10.49
C LEU A 169 -5.72 -8.12 11.36
N THR A 170 -5.56 -8.76 12.51
CA THR A 170 -6.63 -8.96 13.50
C THR A 170 -6.16 -8.41 14.84
N PRO A 171 -6.42 -7.11 15.16
CA PRO A 171 -5.83 -6.46 16.33
C PRO A 171 -6.18 -7.12 17.66
N GLY A 172 -7.38 -7.68 17.77
CA GLY A 172 -7.83 -8.38 18.99
C GLY A 172 -7.20 -9.76 19.21
N ARG A 173 -6.38 -10.24 18.27
CA ARG A 173 -5.66 -11.53 18.37
C ARG A 173 -4.23 -11.38 17.82
N PRO A 174 -3.38 -10.56 18.43
CA PRO A 174 -2.13 -10.09 17.82
C PRO A 174 -1.15 -11.22 17.47
N ASP A 175 -1.08 -12.27 18.29
CA ASP A 175 -0.16 -13.41 18.11
C ASP A 175 -0.71 -14.52 17.22
N ALA A 176 -2.01 -14.48 16.88
CA ALA A 176 -2.65 -15.56 16.13
C ALA A 176 -2.38 -15.43 14.62
N THR A 177 -1.73 -16.43 14.04
CA THR A 177 -1.44 -16.45 12.59
C THR A 177 -2.65 -16.91 11.76
N LEU A 178 -3.43 -17.86 12.27
CA LEU A 178 -4.61 -18.45 11.64
C LEU A 178 -5.76 -18.59 12.65
N ALA A 179 -6.99 -18.57 12.16
CA ALA A 179 -8.17 -19.01 12.91
C ALA A 179 -8.30 -20.55 12.83
N PRO A 180 -9.15 -21.18 13.68
CA PRO A 180 -9.37 -22.63 13.65
C PRO A 180 -9.83 -23.19 12.30
N ASP A 181 -10.55 -22.38 11.52
CA ASP A 181 -11.03 -22.73 10.17
C ASP A 181 -9.96 -22.52 9.07
N GLY A 182 -8.73 -22.16 9.44
CA GLY A 182 -7.64 -21.88 8.50
C GLY A 182 -7.65 -20.47 7.91
N THR A 183 -8.59 -19.61 8.29
CA THR A 183 -8.60 -18.21 7.84
C THR A 183 -7.37 -17.46 8.37
N ARG A 184 -6.68 -16.69 7.50
CA ARG A 184 -5.54 -15.86 7.91
C ARG A 184 -5.99 -14.71 8.82
N LEU A 185 -5.41 -14.63 10.02
CA LEU A 185 -5.69 -13.56 10.99
C LEU A 185 -4.65 -12.45 10.96
N ASN A 186 -3.37 -12.83 11.02
CA ASN A 186 -2.26 -11.90 10.94
C ASN A 186 -1.22 -12.43 9.96
N SER A 187 -0.87 -11.63 8.95
CA SER A 187 0.20 -11.94 8.02
C SER A 187 1.58 -11.64 8.63
N PRO A 188 2.62 -12.41 8.28
CA PRO A 188 4.00 -11.99 8.52
C PRO A 188 4.31 -10.71 7.72
N ILE A 189 4.93 -9.72 8.35
CA ILE A 189 5.25 -8.43 7.70
C ILE A 189 6.68 -7.97 7.92
N ARG A 190 7.35 -8.44 8.98
CA ARG A 190 8.73 -8.07 9.29
C ARG A 190 9.72 -8.66 8.28
N ASP A 191 10.67 -7.86 7.82
CA ASP A 191 11.83 -8.35 7.10
C ASP A 191 12.67 -9.24 8.02
N ARG A 192 13.09 -10.39 7.53
CA ARG A 192 13.81 -11.39 8.33
C ARG A 192 15.28 -11.03 8.53
N ARG A 193 15.76 -9.90 7.98
CA ARG A 193 17.18 -9.53 7.98
C ARG A 193 17.39 -8.01 8.17
N PRO A 194 18.23 -7.59 9.13
CA PRO A 194 18.78 -8.40 10.23
C PRO A 194 17.67 -8.85 11.21
N PRO A 195 17.88 -9.92 11.99
CA PRO A 195 16.92 -10.31 13.03
C PRO A 195 16.88 -9.29 14.17
N LEU A 196 15.69 -8.85 14.54
CA LEU A 196 15.44 -8.01 15.74
C LEU A 196 15.23 -8.89 16.98
N ARG A 197 15.57 -8.35 18.16
CA ARG A 197 15.65 -9.11 19.43
C ARG A 197 14.31 -9.51 20.05
N ASP A 198 13.22 -8.84 19.73
CA ASP A 198 11.87 -9.04 20.30
C ASP A 198 11.08 -10.18 19.63
N GLY A 199 11.51 -10.68 18.47
CA GLY A 199 10.93 -11.85 17.80
C GLY A 199 9.54 -11.65 17.18
N ALA A 200 8.90 -10.48 17.34
CA ALA A 200 7.62 -10.18 16.70
C ALA A 200 7.73 -10.26 15.17
N THR A 201 6.73 -10.75 14.47
CA THR A 201 6.79 -10.80 12.99
C THR A 201 5.45 -10.57 12.33
N LEU A 202 4.37 -10.65 13.11
CA LEU A 202 3.01 -10.59 12.63
C LEU A 202 2.51 -9.15 12.64
N THR A 203 1.69 -8.84 11.64
CA THR A 203 0.93 -7.58 11.55
C THR A 203 0.24 -7.18 12.85
N GLY A 204 -0.39 -8.12 13.56
CA GLY A 204 -1.06 -7.86 14.83
C GLY A 204 -0.12 -7.46 15.96
N GLN A 205 1.08 -8.03 16.01
CA GLN A 205 2.10 -7.68 17.00
C GLN A 205 2.74 -6.31 16.73
N LEU A 206 2.84 -5.96 15.44
CA LEU A 206 3.53 -4.76 14.97
C LEU A 206 2.57 -3.60 14.66
N PHE A 207 1.29 -3.74 14.97
CA PHE A 207 0.26 -2.77 14.60
C PHE A 207 0.45 -1.45 15.36
N ALA A 208 0.54 -0.34 14.61
CA ALA A 208 0.78 1.00 15.15
C ALA A 208 -0.47 1.88 15.18
N GLY A 209 -1.48 1.56 14.38
CA GLY A 209 -2.68 2.38 14.22
C GLY A 209 -3.10 2.52 12.76
N TYR A 210 -4.19 3.27 12.59
CA TYR A 210 -4.77 3.66 11.32
C TYR A 210 -4.67 5.17 11.11
N GLY A 211 -4.87 5.60 9.87
CA GLY A 211 -4.89 7.01 9.52
C GLY A 211 -5.76 7.33 8.33
N ARG A 212 -6.38 8.50 8.34
CA ARG A 212 -7.18 9.01 7.22
C ARG A 212 -6.76 10.42 6.90
N ILE A 213 -6.46 10.72 5.64
CA ILE A 213 -6.33 12.09 5.17
C ILE A 213 -7.73 12.68 5.01
N ASP A 214 -7.92 13.90 5.49
CA ASP A 214 -9.14 14.67 5.31
C ASP A 214 -8.92 15.66 4.16
N PRO A 215 -9.53 15.45 2.97
CA PRO A 215 -9.37 16.36 1.84
C PRO A 215 -9.74 17.82 2.16
N ALA A 216 -10.63 18.06 3.13
CA ALA A 216 -10.99 19.40 3.56
C ALA A 216 -9.86 20.12 4.31
N ARG A 217 -8.90 19.37 4.87
CA ARG A 217 -7.70 19.91 5.55
C ARG A 217 -6.50 20.07 4.63
N VAL A 218 -6.59 19.60 3.38
CA VAL A 218 -5.51 19.75 2.40
C VAL A 218 -5.44 21.21 1.93
N PRO A 219 -4.28 21.88 2.03
CA PRO A 219 -4.14 23.26 1.55
C PRO A 219 -4.50 23.39 0.05
N ARG A 220 -5.32 24.39 -0.28
CA ARG A 220 -5.88 24.56 -1.63
C ARG A 220 -4.81 24.79 -2.71
N ASP A 221 -3.74 25.48 -2.36
CA ASP A 221 -2.57 25.71 -3.22
C ASP A 221 -1.83 24.40 -3.53
N VAL A 222 -1.74 23.50 -2.55
CA VAL A 222 -1.16 22.16 -2.69
C VAL A 222 -2.06 21.26 -3.55
N ALA A 223 -3.38 21.30 -3.35
CA ALA A 223 -4.35 20.54 -4.15
C ALA A 223 -4.31 20.93 -5.64
N ARG A 224 -4.31 22.23 -5.96
CA ARG A 224 -4.23 22.74 -7.36
C ARG A 224 -2.90 22.43 -8.06
N ALA A 225 -1.83 22.20 -7.29
CA ALA A 225 -0.54 21.80 -7.85
C ALA A 225 -0.47 20.31 -8.19
N ALA A 226 -1.43 19.50 -7.71
CA ALA A 226 -1.54 18.08 -7.99
C ALA A 226 -2.28 17.77 -9.31
N GLU A 227 -3.07 18.73 -9.79
CA GLU A 227 -3.92 18.61 -11.00
C GLU A 227 -3.17 18.94 -12.31
N ARG A 228 -1.93 19.45 -12.22
CA ARG A 228 -1.08 19.85 -13.35
C ARG A 228 -0.01 18.80 -13.63
#